data_AF-A0A960YXV8-F1
#
_entry.id   AF-A0A960YXV8-F1
#
_cell.length_a   1.000
_cell.length_b   1.000
_cell.length_c   1.000
_cell.angle_alpha   90.00
_cell.angle_beta   90.00
_cell.angle_gamma   90.00
#
_symmetry.space_group_name_H-M   'P 1'
#
loop_
_entity.id
_entity.type
_entity.pdbx_description
1 polymer ?
#
loop_
_entity_poly.entity_id
_entity_poly.type
_entity_poly.pdbx_seq_one_letter_code
_entity_poly.pdbx_strand_id
1 'polypeptide(L)'
;MRDWIYDITLKPFFFRLSPEDAHGLSVGLLNFANTLPGMFELVEKLSTYKSKRLETTIAGINFPNPLGMGAGFDKTGELYPFLQRLGFGFVEIGTITGEGQPGNPKPRIFRYKKEEALIN
;
A
#
# COMPACT_ATOMS: atom_id res chain seq x y z
N MET A 1 16.84 -4.85 -9.00
CA MET A 1 17.99 -4.38 -8.18
C MET A 1 17.54 -3.64 -6.91
N ARG A 2 16.33 -3.04 -6.87
CA ARG A 2 15.79 -2.37 -5.66
C ARG A 2 15.27 -3.32 -4.58
N ASP A 3 14.97 -4.57 -4.96
CA ASP A 3 14.27 -5.52 -4.07
C ASP A 3 15.18 -6.14 -3.00
N TRP A 4 16.50 -6.15 -3.22
CA TRP A 4 17.45 -6.79 -2.29
C TRP A 4 17.48 -6.13 -0.92
N ILE A 5 17.47 -4.80 -0.83
CA ILE A 5 17.46 -4.09 0.45
C ILE A 5 16.18 -4.44 1.22
N TYR A 6 15.03 -4.45 0.55
CA TYR A 6 13.76 -4.84 1.14
C TYR A 6 13.81 -6.27 1.67
N ASP A 7 14.29 -7.22 0.85
CA ASP A 7 14.34 -8.64 1.17
C ASP A 7 15.28 -8.98 2.34
N ILE A 8 16.39 -8.24 2.52
CA ILE A 8 17.36 -8.52 3.60
C ILE A 8 17.09 -7.72 4.88
N THR A 9 16.46 -6.55 4.80
CA THR A 9 16.28 -5.66 5.96
C THR A 9 14.84 -5.63 6.45
N LEU A 10 13.94 -5.05 5.65
CA LEU A 10 12.56 -4.77 6.04
C LEU A 10 11.74 -6.06 6.13
N LYS A 11 11.78 -6.90 5.10
CA LYS A 11 10.96 -8.12 5.01
C LYS A 11 11.21 -9.06 6.19
N PRO A 12 12.45 -9.41 6.59
CA PRO A 12 12.68 -10.29 7.74
C PRO A 12 12.20 -9.69 9.06
N PHE A 13 12.31 -8.36 9.22
CA PHE A 13 11.81 -7.66 10.40
C PHE A 13 10.27 -7.70 10.48
N PHE A 14 9.58 -7.24 9.44
CA PHE A 14 8.10 -7.21 9.40
C PHE A 14 7.48 -8.62 9.44
N PHE A 15 8.21 -9.64 8.99
CA PHE A 15 7.74 -11.04 9.02
C PHE A 15 7.90 -11.71 10.40
N ARG A 16 8.49 -11.02 11.38
CA ARG A 16 8.48 -11.40 12.81
C ARG A 16 7.26 -10.86 13.55
N LEU A 17 6.59 -9.85 13.01
CA LEU A 17 5.36 -9.27 13.56
C LEU A 17 4.13 -10.02 13.04
N SER A 18 3.01 -9.95 13.78
CA SER A 18 1.72 -10.40 13.26
C SER A 18 1.35 -9.59 12.00
N PRO A 19 0.56 -10.15 11.06
CA PRO A 19 0.23 -9.43 9.84
C PRO A 19 -0.48 -8.10 10.05
N GLU A 20 -1.37 -8.03 11.04
CA GLU A 20 -2.06 -6.79 11.39
C GLU A 20 -1.13 -5.77 12.07
N ASP A 21 -0.26 -6.20 12.99
CA ASP A 21 0.68 -5.28 13.65
C ASP A 21 1.70 -4.72 12.66
N ALA A 22 2.19 -5.58 11.75
CA ALA A 22 3.06 -5.17 10.66
C ALA A 22 2.38 -4.12 9.77
N HIS A 23 1.12 -4.33 9.40
CA HIS A 23 0.37 -3.36 8.60
C HIS A 23 0.17 -2.05 9.37
N GLY A 24 -0.27 -2.10 10.63
CA GLY A 24 -0.45 -0.91 11.47
C GLY A 24 0.85 -0.13 11.68
N LEU A 25 1.97 -0.82 11.89
CA LEU A 25 3.29 -0.17 11.97
C LEU A 25 3.67 0.48 10.63
N SER A 26 3.44 -0.19 9.50
CA SER A 26 3.66 0.42 8.18
C SER A 26 2.83 1.69 8.01
N VAL A 27 1.53 1.65 8.31
CA VAL A 27 0.65 2.83 8.26
C VAL A 27 1.21 3.98 9.11
N GLY A 28 1.59 3.69 10.36
CA GLY A 28 2.18 4.68 11.27
C GLY A 28 3.48 5.30 10.75
N LEU A 29 4.39 4.48 10.20
CA LEU A 29 5.64 4.95 9.61
C LEU A 29 5.40 5.82 8.37
N LEU A 30 4.43 5.46 7.54
CA LEU A 30 4.07 6.22 6.35
C LEU A 30 3.41 7.56 6.70
N ASN A 31 2.51 7.56 7.67
CA ASN A 31 1.90 8.78 8.21
C ASN A 31 2.95 9.68 8.87
N PHE A 32 3.92 9.12 9.57
CA PHE A 32 5.04 9.89 10.11
C PHE A 32 5.90 10.48 8.99
N ALA A 33 6.26 9.69 7.99
CA ALA A 33 7.02 10.15 6.82
C ALA A 33 6.32 11.29 6.06
N ASN A 34 4.97 11.30 6.04
CA ASN A 34 4.17 12.39 5.48
C ASN A 34 4.38 13.73 6.19
N THR A 35 4.78 13.73 7.47
CA THR A 35 5.04 14.97 8.21
C THR A 35 6.40 15.59 7.91
N LEU A 36 7.29 14.85 7.26
CA LEU A 36 8.65 15.29 6.95
C LEU A 36 8.71 16.00 5.58
N PRO A 37 9.12 17.28 5.52
CA PRO A 37 9.24 18.01 4.26
C PRO A 37 10.19 17.31 3.27
N GLY A 38 9.81 17.18 2.00
CA GLY A 38 10.64 16.61 0.94
C GLY A 38 10.65 15.07 0.86
N MET A 39 10.07 14.38 1.85
CA MET A 39 10.09 12.92 1.90
C MET A 39 9.25 12.29 0.78
N PHE A 40 8.11 12.89 0.47
CA PHE A 40 7.20 12.42 -0.56
C PHE A 40 7.74 12.62 -1.97
N GLU A 41 8.39 13.75 -2.25
CA GLU A 41 9.07 13.99 -3.52
C GLU A 41 10.20 12.99 -3.74
N LEU A 42 10.93 12.66 -2.69
CA LEU A 42 11.96 11.63 -2.73
C LEU A 42 11.36 10.25 -3.03
N VAL A 43 10.31 9.85 -2.31
CA VAL A 43 9.64 8.58 -2.55
C VAL A 43 9.08 8.52 -3.96
N GLU A 44 8.39 9.56 -4.43
CA GLU A 44 7.83 9.61 -5.79
C GLU A 44 8.92 9.46 -6.85
N LYS A 45 10.04 10.19 -6.70
CA LYS A 45 11.16 10.10 -7.63
C LYS A 45 11.80 8.71 -7.64
N LEU A 46 11.80 8.00 -6.52
CA LEU A 46 12.38 6.68 -6.41
C LEU A 46 11.43 5.56 -6.86
N SER A 47 10.12 5.74 -6.77
CA SER A 47 9.15 4.66 -6.98
C SER A 47 8.36 4.78 -8.27
N THR A 48 8.20 5.99 -8.82
CA THR A 48 7.37 6.20 -10.02
C THR A 48 8.08 5.85 -11.31
N TYR A 49 7.31 5.27 -12.24
CA TYR A 49 7.68 5.08 -13.64
C TYR A 49 6.57 5.64 -14.53
N LYS A 50 6.93 6.52 -15.47
CA LYS A 50 5.97 7.21 -16.35
C LYS A 50 6.28 6.86 -17.80
N SER A 51 5.27 6.43 -18.55
CA SER A 51 5.37 6.12 -19.97
C SER A 51 4.01 6.27 -20.63
N LYS A 52 3.94 7.00 -21.75
CA LYS A 52 2.71 7.16 -22.54
C LYS A 52 2.09 5.83 -22.98
N ARG A 53 2.91 4.77 -23.08
CA ARG A 53 2.45 3.42 -23.44
C ARG A 53 1.62 2.75 -22.34
N LEU A 54 1.68 3.25 -21.11
CA LEU A 54 0.93 2.72 -19.97
C LEU A 54 -0.37 3.48 -19.73
N GLU A 55 -0.53 4.68 -20.28
CA GLU A 55 -1.75 5.47 -20.13
C GLU A 55 -2.95 4.69 -20.66
N THR A 56 -4.02 4.63 -19.86
CA THR A 56 -5.24 3.89 -20.20
C THR A 56 -6.48 4.72 -19.86
N THR A 57 -7.50 4.64 -20.69
CA THR A 57 -8.79 5.29 -20.45
C THR A 57 -9.86 4.22 -20.27
N ILE A 58 -10.52 4.22 -19.11
CA ILE A 58 -11.61 3.27 -18.81
C ILE A 58 -12.81 4.09 -18.35
N ALA A 59 -13.97 3.87 -18.97
CA ALA A 59 -15.22 4.58 -18.67
C ALA A 59 -15.07 6.13 -18.66
N GLY A 60 -14.20 6.67 -19.54
CA GLY A 60 -13.93 8.11 -19.62
C GLY A 60 -12.94 8.65 -18.58
N ILE A 61 -12.41 7.81 -17.69
CA ILE A 61 -11.39 8.18 -16.70
C ILE A 61 -10.01 7.84 -17.26
N ASN A 62 -9.10 8.80 -17.23
CA ASN A 62 -7.71 8.63 -17.66
C ASN A 62 -6.84 8.21 -16.48
N PHE A 63 -6.19 7.06 -16.61
CA PHE A 63 -5.22 6.54 -15.65
C PHE A 63 -3.81 6.64 -16.25
N PRO A 64 -2.81 7.12 -15.48
CA PRO A 64 -1.45 7.30 -15.99
C PRO A 64 -0.73 5.95 -16.24
N ASN A 65 -1.21 4.88 -15.60
CA ASN A 65 -0.79 3.50 -15.82
C ASN A 65 -1.91 2.54 -15.37
N PRO A 66 -1.90 1.25 -15.78
CA PRO A 66 -2.98 0.32 -15.46
C PRO A 66 -2.84 -0.36 -14.08
N LEU A 67 -1.79 -0.05 -13.29
CA LEU A 67 -1.51 -0.69 -12.01
C LEU A 67 -2.22 0.05 -10.88
N GLY A 68 -3.16 -0.62 -10.20
CA GLY A 68 -3.88 -0.06 -9.06
C GLY A 68 -3.51 -0.71 -7.73
N MET A 69 -3.70 0.03 -6.64
CA MET A 69 -3.78 -0.55 -5.30
C MET A 69 -5.23 -0.92 -5.01
N GLY A 70 -5.48 -2.20 -4.73
CA GLY A 70 -6.82 -2.72 -4.47
C GLY A 70 -7.37 -2.36 -3.08
N ALA A 71 -8.70 -2.47 -2.93
CA ALA A 71 -9.39 -2.24 -1.67
C ALA A 71 -8.93 -3.19 -0.55
N GLY A 72 -9.24 -2.80 0.68
CA GLY A 72 -8.85 -3.53 1.88
C GLY A 72 -7.44 -3.20 2.40
N PHE A 73 -6.59 -2.58 1.57
CA PHE A 73 -5.29 -2.05 2.00
C PHE A 73 -5.43 -0.72 2.76
N ASP A 74 -6.13 0.26 2.18
CA ASP A 74 -6.42 1.55 2.82
C ASP A 74 -7.92 1.65 3.16
N LYS A 75 -8.31 1.12 4.31
CA LYS A 75 -9.72 1.02 4.71
C LYS A 75 -10.36 2.35 5.08
N THR A 76 -9.57 3.31 5.55
CA THR A 76 -10.05 4.59 6.07
C THR A 76 -9.73 5.78 5.15
N GLY A 77 -8.93 5.57 4.10
CA GLY A 77 -8.53 6.63 3.17
C GLY A 77 -7.38 7.50 3.72
N GLU A 78 -6.62 7.01 4.68
CA GLU A 78 -5.52 7.75 5.30
C GLU A 78 -4.23 7.67 4.48
N LEU A 79 -4.06 6.61 3.68
CA LEU A 79 -2.81 6.30 2.99
C LEU A 79 -2.82 6.66 1.50
N TYR A 80 -3.98 6.87 0.87
CA TYR A 80 -4.06 7.11 -0.57
C TYR A 80 -3.14 8.24 -1.09
N PRO A 81 -2.87 9.36 -0.37
CA PRO A 81 -1.96 10.39 -0.87
C PRO A 81 -0.52 9.89 -1.00
N PHE A 82 -0.11 8.96 -0.12
CA PHE A 82 1.18 8.31 -0.19
C PHE A 82 1.19 7.21 -1.26
N LEU A 83 0.15 6.39 -1.32
CA LEU A 83 0.05 5.29 -2.28
C LEU A 83 0.10 5.80 -3.73
N GLN A 84 -0.57 6.91 -4.05
CA GLN A 84 -0.46 7.53 -5.38
C GLN A 84 0.99 7.91 -5.74
N ARG A 85 1.79 8.32 -4.75
CA ARG A 85 3.20 8.67 -4.93
C ARG A 85 4.11 7.45 -5.05
N LEU A 86 3.64 6.25 -4.72
CA LEU A 86 4.37 5.01 -4.99
C LEU A 86 4.31 4.55 -6.45
N GLY A 87 3.59 5.29 -7.32
CA GLY A 87 3.50 5.00 -8.75
C GLY A 87 2.28 4.20 -9.17
N PHE A 88 1.33 3.94 -8.26
CA PHE A 88 0.03 3.40 -8.63
C PHE A 88 -0.75 4.40 -9.50
N GLY A 89 -1.34 3.92 -10.59
CA GLY A 89 -2.20 4.71 -11.46
C GLY A 89 -3.56 5.04 -10.83
N PHE A 90 -4.01 4.21 -9.89
CA PHE A 90 -5.19 4.46 -9.07
C PHE A 90 -5.11 3.74 -7.71
N VAL A 91 -5.94 4.18 -6.77
CA VAL A 91 -6.06 3.58 -5.43
C VAL A 91 -7.54 3.40 -5.14
N GLU A 92 -7.93 2.19 -4.78
CA GLU A 92 -9.27 1.87 -4.30
C GLU A 92 -9.27 1.82 -2.78
N ILE A 93 -9.96 2.77 -2.13
CA ILE A 93 -10.08 2.84 -0.68
C ILE A 93 -11.23 1.97 -0.15
N GLY A 94 -11.24 1.75 1.16
CA GLY A 94 -12.29 1.01 1.85
C GLY A 94 -11.93 -0.47 2.08
N THR A 95 -12.89 -1.35 2.36
CA THR A 95 -14.34 -1.14 2.29
C THR A 95 -14.88 -0.30 3.44
N ILE A 96 -15.68 0.73 3.12
CA ILE A 96 -16.33 1.61 4.09
C ILE A 96 -17.78 1.14 4.28
N THR A 97 -18.26 1.16 5.52
CA THR A 97 -19.64 0.88 5.90
C THR A 97 -20.31 2.16 6.45
N GLY A 98 -21.64 2.22 6.44
CA GLY A 98 -22.37 3.40 6.94
C GLY A 98 -22.07 3.75 8.41
N GLU A 99 -21.73 2.74 9.20
CA GLU A 99 -21.25 2.89 10.59
C GLU A 99 -19.92 2.16 10.76
N GLY A 100 -19.12 2.59 11.74
CA GLY A 100 -17.84 1.94 12.06
C GLY A 100 -18.04 0.53 12.61
N GLN A 101 -17.25 -0.43 12.12
CA GLN A 101 -17.32 -1.83 12.53
C GLN A 101 -15.96 -2.34 13.03
N PRO A 102 -15.91 -3.07 14.15
CA PRO A 102 -14.65 -3.62 14.67
C PRO A 102 -14.10 -4.77 13.80
N GLY A 103 -14.94 -5.37 12.96
CA GLY A 103 -14.65 -6.57 12.18
C GLY A 103 -14.56 -7.85 13.03
N ASN A 104 -14.14 -8.95 12.42
CA ASN A 104 -14.04 -10.27 13.09
C ASN A 104 -13.04 -10.27 14.27
N PRO A 105 -13.17 -11.16 15.26
CA PRO A 105 -12.17 -11.32 16.31
C PRO A 105 -10.76 -11.61 15.76
N LYS A 106 -9.72 -11.11 16.43
CA LYS A 106 -8.31 -11.37 16.06
C LYS A 106 -7.81 -12.69 16.67
N PRO A 107 -6.82 -13.37 16.06
CA PRO A 107 -6.16 -13.06 14.78
C PRO A 107 -7.03 -13.47 13.58
N ARG A 108 -7.07 -12.61 12.56
CA ARG A 108 -7.91 -12.81 11.35
C ARG A 108 -7.16 -12.64 10.03
N ILE A 109 -5.87 -12.30 10.06
CA ILE A 109 -5.03 -12.21 8.86
C ILE A 109 -3.83 -13.12 9.05
N PHE A 110 -3.56 -13.99 8.08
CA PHE A 110 -2.48 -14.96 8.13
C PHE A 110 -1.64 -14.92 6.85
N ARG A 111 -0.34 -15.24 6.98
CA ARG A 111 0.65 -15.23 5.90
C ARG A 111 1.15 -16.65 5.61
N TYR A 112 1.08 -17.06 4.35
CA TYR A 112 1.69 -18.28 3.82
C TYR A 112 2.94 -17.89 3.02
N LYS A 113 4.07 -17.85 3.73
CA LYS A 113 5.30 -17.19 3.26
C LYS A 113 5.93 -17.86 2.02
N LYS A 114 5.83 -19.19 1.91
CA LYS A 114 6.43 -19.94 0.79
C LYS A 114 5.61 -19.78 -0.48
N GLU A 115 4.31 -19.60 -0.32
CA GLU A 115 3.30 -19.49 -1.37
C GLU A 115 3.04 -18.03 -1.77
N GLU A 116 3.71 -17.07 -1.12
CA GLU A 116 3.49 -15.63 -1.30
C GLU A 116 2.02 -15.22 -1.14
N ALA A 117 1.29 -15.89 -0.23
CA ALA A 117 -0.15 -15.77 -0.10
C ALA A 117 -0.59 -15.21 1.27
N LEU A 118 -1.80 -14.64 1.28
CA LEU A 118 -2.50 -14.13 2.45
C LEU A 118 -3.91 -14.73 2.51
N ILE A 119 -4.42 -14.94 3.72
CA ILE A 119 -5.83 -15.20 4.00
C ILE A 119 -6.30 -14.20 5.06
N ASN A 120 -7.47 -13.60 4.87
CA ASN A 120 -8.05 -12.59 5.76
C ASN A 120 -9.56 -12.78 5.97
#